data_AF-A0A3B1DF21-F1
#
_entry.id   AF-A0A3B1DF21-F1
#
_cell.length_a   1.000
_cell.length_b   1.000
_cell.length_c   1.000
_cell.angle_alpha   90.00
_cell.angle_beta   90.00
_cell.angle_gamma   90.00
#
_symmetry.space_group_name_H-M   'P 1'
#
loop_
_entity.id
_entity.type
_entity.pdbx_description
1 polymer ?
#
loop_
_entity_poly.entity_id
_entity_poly.type
_entity_poly.pdbx_seq_one_letter_code
_entity_poly.pdbx_strand_id
1 'polypeptide(L)'
;ELANHRVWVPFHFLPGNGGKPAGENPEGTFIRKLVCHPDSHVAMDMLLACVNDHEKPYALHRLGITMHVYADTWSHQGFAGVNHEINEVDDIKSNNKSEDRNFLNKIANFFLSGSFPLGHGAALSYPDQPSLVWEYRNGLNEKIRRNNPAIFMDAVDKMCRAMQCFRGKDLSMDIESMPGLPEKDARKIYSLIKSNRDKSGEKRHENWIDEIKKGSFSFGQADMEYIAKGRGSWKYKSISQLAASDTGREVFRFRKAFMSSNWKYFHDALQAHRFDILHDVLPKYGICAA
;
A
#
# COMPACT_ATOMS: atom_id res chain seq x y z
N GLU A 1 -0.23 8.60 22.24
CA GLU A 1 0.08 9.08 20.87
C GLU A 1 0.68 7.93 20.09
N LEU A 2 -0.06 7.32 19.15
CA LEU A 2 0.60 6.50 18.14
C LEU A 2 1.54 7.47 17.40
N ALA A 3 2.84 7.20 17.38
CA ALA A 3 3.81 8.05 16.69
C ALA A 3 3.58 7.93 15.18
N ASN A 4 2.63 8.73 14.68
CA ASN A 4 1.99 8.55 13.38
C ASN A 4 2.98 8.63 12.20
N HIS A 5 4.02 9.44 12.28
CA HIS A 5 5.08 9.51 11.26
C HIS A 5 5.86 8.19 11.12
N ARG A 6 5.88 7.34 12.16
CA ARG A 6 6.65 6.08 12.15
C ARG A 6 5.97 4.95 11.39
N VAL A 7 4.68 5.09 11.10
CA VAL A 7 3.87 4.05 10.44
C VAL A 7 3.26 4.58 9.15
N TRP A 8 2.63 5.75 9.18
CA TRP A 8 1.86 6.22 8.01
C TRP A 8 2.76 6.63 6.84
N VAL A 9 3.76 7.48 7.07
CA VAL A 9 4.66 7.98 6.01
C VAL A 9 5.46 6.86 5.32
N PRO A 10 6.12 5.94 6.04
CA PRO A 10 6.93 4.92 5.39
C PRO A 10 6.13 3.74 4.81
N PHE A 11 4.85 3.57 5.15
CA PHE A 11 4.10 2.36 4.74
C PHE A 11 2.80 2.60 3.96
N HIS A 12 2.18 3.77 4.05
CA HIS A 12 0.89 4.03 3.40
C HIS A 12 0.89 5.32 2.59
N PHE A 13 1.43 6.41 3.16
CA PHE A 13 1.44 7.72 2.53
C PHE A 13 2.85 8.14 2.14
N LEU A 14 3.46 7.40 1.21
CA LEU A 14 4.79 7.72 0.71
C LEU A 14 4.77 9.12 0.04
N PRO A 15 5.54 10.10 0.55
CA PRO A 15 5.63 11.42 -0.05
C PRO A 15 6.03 11.36 -1.52
N GLY A 16 5.33 12.10 -2.39
CA GLY A 16 5.60 12.10 -3.83
C GLY A 16 6.54 13.19 -4.33
N ASN A 17 6.98 14.11 -3.45
CA ASN A 17 7.70 15.34 -3.81
C ASN A 17 7.03 16.14 -4.97
N GLY A 18 5.70 16.09 -5.06
CA GLY A 18 4.96 16.67 -6.18
C GLY A 18 5.38 16.15 -7.56
N GLY A 19 5.89 14.92 -7.65
CA GLY A 19 6.39 14.32 -8.89
C GLY A 19 7.75 14.84 -9.35
N LYS A 20 8.46 15.61 -8.51
CA LYS A 20 9.77 16.19 -8.85
C LYS A 20 10.94 15.31 -8.42
N PRO A 21 12.06 15.29 -9.17
CA PRO A 21 13.25 14.55 -8.78
C PRO A 21 13.91 15.15 -7.53
N ALA A 22 14.87 14.42 -6.96
CA ALA A 22 15.66 14.91 -5.83
C ALA A 22 16.40 16.21 -6.21
N GLY A 23 16.48 17.16 -5.26
CA GLY A 23 17.05 18.50 -5.51
C GLY A 23 16.06 19.52 -6.09
N GLU A 24 14.91 19.07 -6.63
CA GLU A 24 13.83 19.95 -7.06
C GLU A 24 12.68 19.98 -6.05
N ASN A 25 11.97 21.11 -6.01
CA ASN A 25 10.82 21.31 -5.14
C ASN A 25 9.57 21.58 -5.97
N PRO A 26 8.40 21.02 -5.60
CA PRO A 26 7.14 21.45 -6.17
C PRO A 26 6.83 22.90 -5.75
N GLU A 27 6.04 23.59 -6.57
CA GLU A 27 5.54 24.93 -6.23
C GLU A 27 4.57 24.87 -5.04
N GLY A 28 4.52 25.95 -4.26
CA GLY A 28 3.63 26.10 -3.11
C GLY A 28 4.29 25.75 -1.77
N THR A 29 3.47 25.29 -0.82
CA THR A 29 3.92 25.02 0.55
C THR A 29 4.49 23.61 0.71
N PHE A 30 5.20 23.36 1.81
CA PHE A 30 5.86 22.07 2.09
C PHE A 30 4.92 20.86 1.99
N ILE A 31 3.61 21.02 2.26
CA ILE A 31 2.63 19.95 2.13
C ILE A 31 2.63 19.29 0.74
N ARG A 32 2.93 20.06 -0.33
CA ARG A 32 2.99 19.53 -1.71
C ARG A 32 4.07 18.47 -1.88
N LYS A 33 5.10 18.47 -1.03
CA LYS A 33 6.10 17.41 -1.00
C LYS A 33 5.57 16.11 -0.38
N LEU A 34 4.70 16.23 0.62
CA LEU A 34 4.17 15.13 1.42
C LEU A 34 2.96 14.44 0.80
N VAL A 35 2.32 15.08 -0.18
CA VAL A 35 1.22 14.47 -0.94
C VAL A 35 1.74 13.28 -1.73
N CYS A 36 1.05 12.16 -1.61
CA CYS A 36 1.32 10.94 -2.38
C CYS A 36 1.11 11.22 -3.86
N HIS A 37 2.07 10.81 -4.65
CA HIS A 37 2.01 10.88 -6.09
C HIS A 37 2.29 9.48 -6.66
N PRO A 38 1.45 8.96 -7.56
CA PRO A 38 1.67 7.66 -8.19
C PRO A 38 3.04 7.63 -8.86
N ASP A 39 3.72 6.48 -8.78
CA ASP A 39 4.94 6.23 -9.56
C ASP A 39 6.02 7.34 -9.43
N SER A 40 6.07 8.00 -8.26
CA SER A 40 6.93 9.16 -8.07
C SER A 40 8.42 8.81 -8.08
N HIS A 41 9.28 9.81 -8.26
CA HIS A 41 10.73 9.61 -8.07
C HIS A 41 11.07 9.04 -6.69
N VAL A 42 10.34 9.44 -5.64
CA VAL A 42 10.51 8.88 -4.28
C VAL A 42 10.18 7.38 -4.28
N ALA A 43 9.13 6.97 -5.00
CA ALA A 43 8.77 5.58 -5.17
C ALA A 43 9.84 4.79 -5.95
N MET A 44 10.44 5.38 -6.99
CA MET A 44 11.56 4.76 -7.72
C MET A 44 12.77 4.53 -6.81
N ASP A 45 13.14 5.51 -6.01
CA ASP A 45 14.24 5.40 -5.03
C ASP A 45 13.95 4.33 -3.96
N MET A 46 12.69 4.19 -3.55
CA MET A 46 12.25 3.09 -2.67
C MET A 46 12.41 1.71 -3.34
N LEU A 47 12.04 1.57 -4.62
CA LEU A 47 12.22 0.32 -5.36
C LEU A 47 13.70 -0.04 -5.51
N LEU A 48 14.54 0.97 -5.80
CA LEU A 48 16.00 0.82 -5.86
C LEU A 48 16.58 0.34 -4.52
N ALA A 49 16.17 0.94 -3.40
CA ALA A 49 16.57 0.47 -2.07
C ALA A 49 16.13 -1.00 -1.83
N CYS A 50 14.92 -1.36 -2.25
CA CYS A 50 14.43 -2.74 -2.13
C CYS A 50 15.25 -3.77 -2.94
N VAL A 51 15.64 -3.46 -4.18
CA VAL A 51 16.40 -4.42 -5.01
C VAL A 51 17.85 -4.57 -4.54
N ASN A 52 18.43 -3.55 -3.91
CA ASN A 52 19.75 -3.65 -3.29
C ASN A 52 19.79 -4.66 -2.13
N ASP A 53 18.63 -4.98 -1.53
CA ASP A 53 18.47 -6.00 -0.51
C ASP A 53 18.23 -7.42 -1.07
N HIS A 54 18.34 -7.64 -2.39
CA HIS A 54 17.95 -8.91 -3.04
C HIS A 54 18.64 -10.17 -2.47
N GLU A 55 19.87 -10.05 -1.96
CA GLU A 55 20.62 -11.17 -1.38
C GLU A 55 20.40 -11.33 0.14
N LYS A 56 19.60 -10.47 0.77
CA LYS A 56 19.26 -10.59 2.20
C LYS A 56 18.31 -11.76 2.43
N PRO A 57 18.37 -12.43 3.59
CA PRO A 57 17.48 -13.55 3.89
C PRO A 57 15.99 -13.16 3.95
N TYR A 58 15.69 -11.87 4.10
CA TYR A 58 14.34 -11.32 4.13
C TYR A 58 13.92 -10.62 2.81
N ALA A 59 14.69 -10.79 1.73
CA ALA A 59 14.49 -10.04 0.47
C ALA A 59 13.07 -10.15 -0.10
N LEU A 60 12.46 -11.33 -0.08
CA LEU A 60 11.07 -11.50 -0.55
C LEU A 60 10.04 -10.84 0.38
N HIS A 61 10.28 -10.83 1.69
CA HIS A 61 9.45 -10.10 2.65
C HIS A 61 9.55 -8.59 2.40
N ARG A 62 10.77 -8.09 2.14
CA ARG A 62 11.03 -6.70 1.78
C ARG A 62 10.37 -6.31 0.46
N LEU A 63 10.41 -7.18 -0.55
CA LEU A 63 9.67 -7.00 -1.80
C LEU A 63 8.17 -6.88 -1.55
N GLY A 64 7.58 -7.80 -0.77
CA GLY A 64 6.15 -7.77 -0.45
C GLY A 64 5.70 -6.48 0.24
N ILE A 65 6.47 -6.01 1.23
CA ILE A 65 6.23 -4.72 1.90
C ILE A 65 6.33 -3.58 0.89
N THR A 66 7.41 -3.55 0.10
CA THR A 66 7.65 -2.48 -0.87
C THR A 66 6.56 -2.42 -1.93
N MET A 67 6.08 -3.57 -2.43
CA MET A 67 4.98 -3.63 -3.39
C MET A 67 3.66 -3.11 -2.80
N HIS A 68 3.41 -3.34 -1.51
CA HIS A 68 2.26 -2.75 -0.83
C HIS A 68 2.36 -1.22 -0.79
N VAL A 69 3.48 -0.66 -0.32
CA VAL A 69 3.69 0.80 -0.30
C VAL A 69 3.64 1.40 -1.70
N TYR A 70 4.18 0.70 -2.69
CA TYR A 70 4.18 1.13 -4.07
C TYR A 70 2.76 1.22 -4.63
N ALA A 71 1.92 0.21 -4.40
CA ALA A 71 0.50 0.23 -4.76
C ALA A 71 -0.24 1.40 -4.08
N ASP A 72 0.07 1.67 -2.81
CA ASP A 72 -0.54 2.76 -2.05
C ASP A 72 -0.23 4.15 -2.65
N THR A 73 0.84 4.31 -3.45
CA THR A 73 1.07 5.58 -4.17
C THR A 73 -0.06 5.92 -5.15
N TRP A 74 -0.73 4.92 -5.72
CA TRP A 74 -1.92 5.08 -6.56
C TRP A 74 -3.18 5.20 -5.73
N SER A 75 -3.37 4.31 -4.76
CA SER A 75 -4.55 4.30 -3.88
C SER A 75 -4.68 5.65 -3.19
N HIS A 76 -3.60 6.16 -2.61
CA HIS A 76 -3.59 7.33 -1.76
C HIS A 76 -3.16 8.62 -2.46
N GLN A 77 -3.06 8.62 -3.81
CA GLN A 77 -2.71 9.82 -4.57
C GLN A 77 -3.58 11.03 -4.18
N GLY A 78 -2.94 12.18 -4.00
CA GLY A 78 -3.61 13.42 -3.58
C GLY A 78 -3.80 13.57 -2.06
N PHE A 79 -3.46 12.56 -1.26
CA PHE A 79 -3.50 12.59 0.20
C PHE A 79 -2.09 12.60 0.80
N ALA A 80 -1.94 13.06 2.04
CA ALA A 80 -0.69 13.11 2.77
C ALA A 80 -0.79 12.40 4.13
N GLY A 81 0.30 11.80 4.61
CA GLY A 81 0.38 11.05 5.87
C GLY A 81 0.41 11.92 7.15
N VAL A 82 -0.15 13.12 7.10
CA VAL A 82 -0.14 14.14 8.18
C VAL A 82 -1.54 14.74 8.36
N ASN A 83 -1.78 15.44 9.47
CA ASN A 83 -3.04 16.18 9.62
C ASN A 83 -2.96 17.51 8.85
N HIS A 84 -3.76 17.69 7.81
CA HIS A 84 -3.79 18.90 6.99
C HIS A 84 -5.08 18.94 6.15
N GLU A 85 -5.57 20.14 5.83
CA GLU A 85 -6.75 20.39 4.97
C GLU A 85 -6.65 19.70 3.59
N ILE A 86 -5.46 19.35 3.10
CA ILE A 86 -5.29 18.66 1.80
C ILE A 86 -5.97 17.28 1.81
N ASN A 87 -6.14 16.71 3.01
CA ASN A 87 -6.79 15.43 3.23
C ASN A 87 -8.31 15.56 3.39
N GLU A 88 -8.86 16.76 3.49
CA GLU A 88 -10.31 16.95 3.62
C GLU A 88 -11.03 16.50 2.35
N VAL A 89 -12.23 15.95 2.54
CA VAL A 89 -13.02 15.36 1.47
C VAL A 89 -14.48 15.73 1.67
N ASP A 90 -14.98 16.58 0.78
CA ASP A 90 -16.36 17.06 0.73
C ASP A 90 -17.04 16.67 -0.58
N ASP A 91 -18.36 16.90 -0.67
CA ASP A 91 -19.13 16.72 -1.91
C ASP A 91 -18.97 15.33 -2.58
N ILE A 92 -18.77 14.25 -1.79
CA ILE A 92 -18.59 12.90 -2.34
C ILE A 92 -19.79 12.48 -3.18
N LYS A 93 -19.48 11.99 -4.39
CA LYS A 93 -20.42 11.29 -5.26
C LYS A 93 -19.74 10.09 -5.88
N SER A 94 -20.40 8.94 -5.89
CA SER A 94 -19.87 7.76 -6.57
C SER A 94 -20.89 7.06 -7.47
N ASN A 95 -20.40 6.10 -8.24
CA ASN A 95 -21.25 5.15 -8.95
C ASN A 95 -21.96 4.14 -8.00
N ASN A 96 -21.81 4.28 -6.69
CA ASN A 96 -22.49 3.49 -5.67
C ASN A 96 -23.11 4.39 -4.58
N LYS A 97 -24.33 4.88 -4.85
CA LYS A 97 -25.08 5.79 -3.95
C LYS A 97 -25.34 5.23 -2.55
N SER A 98 -25.29 3.91 -2.36
CA SER A 98 -25.45 3.28 -1.04
C SER A 98 -24.21 3.51 -0.18
N GLU A 99 -23.02 3.39 -0.77
CA GLU A 99 -21.76 3.71 -0.11
C GLU A 99 -21.68 5.22 0.19
N ASP A 100 -22.21 6.09 -0.68
CA ASP A 100 -22.24 7.55 -0.46
C ASP A 100 -23.04 7.91 0.80
N ARG A 101 -24.20 7.27 1.00
CA ARG A 101 -25.02 7.47 2.22
C ARG A 101 -24.35 6.92 3.47
N ASN A 102 -23.70 5.76 3.37
CA ASN A 102 -22.96 5.18 4.49
C ASN A 102 -21.75 6.04 4.88
N PHE A 103 -21.10 6.67 3.90
CA PHE A 103 -20.02 7.61 4.09
C PHE A 103 -20.47 8.84 4.89
N LEU A 104 -21.55 9.51 4.45
CA LEU A 104 -22.10 10.67 5.16
C LEU A 104 -22.46 10.35 6.61
N ASN A 105 -23.06 9.19 6.86
CA ASN A 105 -23.42 8.74 8.21
C ASN A 105 -22.18 8.47 9.09
N LYS A 106 -21.13 7.87 8.53
CA LYS A 106 -19.88 7.62 9.26
C LYS A 106 -19.18 8.93 9.61
N ILE A 107 -19.10 9.87 8.67
CA ILE A 107 -18.53 11.20 8.92
C ILE A 107 -19.33 11.98 9.98
N ALA A 108 -20.66 11.98 9.91
CA ALA A 108 -21.50 12.66 10.90
C ALA A 108 -21.28 12.13 12.32
N ASN A 109 -21.27 10.79 12.49
CA ASN A 109 -20.98 10.16 13.77
C ASN A 109 -19.56 10.47 14.28
N PHE A 110 -18.64 10.64 13.35
CA PHE A 110 -17.25 10.88 13.63
C PHE A 110 -16.99 12.32 14.09
N PHE A 111 -17.62 13.32 13.45
CA PHE A 111 -17.64 14.72 13.91
C PHE A 111 -18.27 14.88 15.30
N LEU A 112 -19.32 14.10 15.62
CA LEU A 112 -19.93 14.08 16.96
C LEU A 112 -19.00 13.49 18.04
N SER A 113 -17.98 12.73 17.65
CA SER A 113 -17.05 12.05 18.56
C SER A 113 -15.76 12.83 18.85
N GLY A 114 -15.49 13.93 18.15
CA GLY A 114 -14.38 14.85 18.42
C GLY A 114 -12.96 14.32 18.14
N SER A 115 -12.81 13.12 17.58
CA SER A 115 -11.55 12.59 17.07
C SER A 115 -11.44 12.93 15.57
N PHE A 116 -10.25 12.95 14.95
CA PHE A 116 -10.03 12.89 13.47
C PHE A 116 -9.01 11.80 13.17
N PRO A 117 -9.29 10.76 12.34
CA PRO A 117 -8.32 9.71 12.10
C PRO A 117 -7.37 10.26 11.02
N LEU A 118 -6.08 10.16 11.27
CA LEU A 118 -5.08 10.61 10.31
C LEU A 118 -5.14 9.77 9.03
N GLY A 119 -4.80 10.38 7.89
CA GLY A 119 -4.81 9.72 6.58
C GLY A 119 -6.21 9.57 5.99
N HIS A 120 -6.52 8.37 5.46
CA HIS A 120 -7.82 8.00 4.88
C HIS A 120 -9.01 8.15 5.83
N GLY A 121 -8.84 8.63 7.06
CA GLY A 121 -9.94 8.98 7.94
C GLY A 121 -10.98 9.93 7.33
N ALA A 122 -10.59 10.78 6.37
CA ALA A 122 -11.51 11.68 5.66
C ALA A 122 -12.18 11.07 4.41
N ALA A 123 -11.53 10.13 3.70
CA ALA A 123 -12.10 9.42 2.54
C ALA A 123 -12.65 8.02 2.88
N LEU A 124 -12.49 7.59 4.14
CA LEU A 124 -12.69 6.22 4.61
C LEU A 124 -12.02 5.21 3.66
N SER A 125 -12.75 4.18 3.21
CA SER A 125 -12.21 3.12 2.35
C SER A 125 -12.32 3.43 0.85
N TYR A 126 -12.80 4.60 0.44
CA TYR A 126 -13.12 4.89 -0.98
C TYR A 126 -11.92 4.72 -1.92
N PRO A 127 -10.73 5.25 -1.60
CA PRO A 127 -9.58 5.06 -2.47
C PRO A 127 -9.14 3.59 -2.54
N ASP A 128 -9.47 2.79 -1.52
CA ASP A 128 -9.19 1.35 -1.42
C ASP A 128 -10.29 0.44 -2.00
N GLN A 129 -11.32 0.99 -2.65
CA GLN A 129 -12.36 0.21 -3.33
C GLN A 129 -12.06 0.10 -4.83
N PRO A 130 -11.50 -1.02 -5.34
CA PRO A 130 -10.98 -1.06 -6.70
C PRO A 130 -12.03 -0.87 -7.79
N SER A 131 -13.29 -1.21 -7.52
CA SER A 131 -14.38 -1.08 -8.50
C SER A 131 -14.99 0.33 -8.59
N LEU A 132 -14.63 1.24 -7.69
CA LEU A 132 -15.35 2.50 -7.48
C LEU A 132 -14.94 3.58 -8.48
N VAL A 133 -15.93 4.32 -8.99
CA VAL A 133 -15.69 5.59 -9.70
C VAL A 133 -16.37 6.67 -8.89
N TRP A 134 -15.61 7.66 -8.47
CA TRP A 134 -16.08 8.65 -7.51
C TRP A 134 -15.44 10.02 -7.75
N GLU A 135 -16.07 11.04 -7.20
CA GLU A 135 -15.57 12.41 -7.19
C GLU A 135 -15.77 13.02 -5.81
N TYR A 136 -14.94 13.99 -5.47
CA TYR A 136 -14.99 14.75 -4.23
C TYR A 136 -14.39 16.14 -4.44
N ARG A 137 -14.56 17.01 -3.45
CA ARG A 137 -13.90 18.30 -3.33
C ARG A 137 -12.87 18.19 -2.21
N ASN A 138 -11.61 18.55 -2.48
CA ASN A 138 -10.58 18.56 -1.43
C ASN A 138 -10.65 19.85 -0.58
N GLY A 139 -9.88 19.94 0.50
CA GLY A 139 -9.84 21.15 1.35
C GLY A 139 -9.25 22.39 0.67
N LEU A 140 -8.69 22.27 -0.54
CA LEU A 140 -8.31 23.39 -1.39
C LEU A 140 -9.43 23.81 -2.37
N ASN A 141 -10.64 23.28 -2.16
CA ASN A 141 -11.83 23.53 -2.97
C ASN A 141 -11.72 23.02 -4.42
N GLU A 142 -10.76 22.14 -4.71
CA GLU A 142 -10.54 21.54 -6.03
C GLU A 142 -11.44 20.30 -6.19
N LYS A 143 -12.13 20.20 -7.33
CA LYS A 143 -12.94 19.03 -7.66
C LYS A 143 -12.05 17.93 -8.25
N ILE A 144 -11.97 16.80 -7.54
CA ILE A 144 -11.16 15.64 -7.92
C ILE A 144 -12.08 14.51 -8.38
N ARG A 145 -11.73 13.86 -9.50
CA ARG A 145 -12.42 12.68 -10.00
C ARG A 145 -11.46 11.50 -10.04
N ARG A 146 -11.93 10.34 -9.58
CA ARG A 146 -11.16 9.10 -9.49
C ARG A 146 -11.89 7.96 -10.18
N ASN A 147 -11.14 7.24 -11.01
CA ASN A 147 -11.55 6.00 -11.64
C ASN A 147 -10.66 4.90 -11.08
N ASN A 148 -11.00 4.37 -9.91
CA ASN A 148 -10.19 3.38 -9.23
C ASN A 148 -9.89 2.18 -10.14
N PRO A 149 -10.82 1.63 -10.95
CA PRO A 149 -10.49 0.54 -11.87
C PRO A 149 -9.33 0.86 -12.82
N ALA A 150 -9.28 2.08 -13.37
CA ALA A 150 -8.18 2.47 -14.25
C ALA A 150 -6.88 2.70 -13.47
N ILE A 151 -6.97 3.38 -12.32
CA ILE A 151 -5.85 3.65 -11.41
C ILE A 151 -5.18 2.36 -10.94
N PHE A 152 -5.96 1.36 -10.51
CA PHE A 152 -5.42 0.08 -10.06
C PHE A 152 -4.86 -0.76 -11.21
N MET A 153 -5.38 -0.63 -12.43
CA MET A 153 -4.77 -1.31 -13.59
C MET A 153 -3.38 -0.77 -13.91
N ASP A 154 -3.20 0.56 -13.81
CA ASP A 154 -1.89 1.19 -13.96
C ASP A 154 -0.92 0.71 -12.86
N ALA A 155 -1.39 0.72 -11.60
CA ALA A 155 -0.61 0.21 -10.47
C ALA A 155 -0.17 -1.25 -10.67
N VAL A 156 -1.08 -2.15 -11.07
CA VAL A 156 -0.76 -3.57 -11.26
C VAL A 156 0.27 -3.79 -12.37
N ASP A 157 0.20 -3.04 -13.47
CA ASP A 157 1.20 -3.13 -14.54
C ASP A 157 2.58 -2.69 -14.05
N LYS A 158 2.66 -1.53 -13.39
CA LYS A 158 3.91 -0.98 -12.82
C LYS A 158 4.50 -1.89 -11.74
N MET A 159 3.65 -2.48 -10.88
CA MET A 159 4.09 -3.49 -9.91
C MET A 159 4.63 -4.74 -10.61
N CYS A 160 3.99 -5.19 -11.69
CA CYS A 160 4.47 -6.34 -12.46
C CYS A 160 5.87 -6.09 -13.04
N ARG A 161 6.09 -4.90 -13.61
CA ARG A 161 7.40 -4.45 -14.11
C ARG A 161 8.46 -4.43 -13.01
N ALA A 162 8.17 -3.81 -11.87
CA ALA A 162 9.08 -3.77 -10.74
C ALA A 162 9.44 -5.18 -10.22
N MET A 163 8.46 -6.09 -10.15
CA MET A 163 8.71 -7.50 -9.80
C MET A 163 9.52 -8.25 -10.85
N GLN A 164 9.41 -7.89 -12.14
CA GLN A 164 10.23 -8.44 -13.21
C GLN A 164 11.70 -7.97 -13.08
N CYS A 165 11.95 -6.68 -12.82
CA CYS A 165 13.29 -6.16 -12.49
C CYS A 165 13.88 -6.91 -11.29
N PHE A 166 13.13 -7.02 -10.19
CA PHE A 166 13.60 -7.70 -8.98
C PHE A 166 13.95 -9.16 -9.24
N ARG A 167 13.12 -9.89 -10.00
CA ARG A 167 13.41 -11.29 -10.39
C ARG A 167 14.64 -11.40 -11.29
N GLY A 168 14.85 -10.42 -12.17
CA GLY A 168 16.03 -10.32 -13.03
C GLY A 168 17.30 -9.86 -12.31
N LYS A 169 17.21 -9.51 -11.02
CA LYS A 169 18.29 -8.87 -10.24
C LYS A 169 18.80 -7.59 -10.88
N ASP A 170 17.91 -6.87 -11.55
CA ASP A 170 18.22 -5.59 -12.18
C ASP A 170 18.38 -4.50 -11.11
N LEU A 171 19.64 -4.17 -10.79
CA LEU A 171 20.00 -3.15 -9.80
C LEU A 171 19.74 -1.71 -10.29
N SER A 172 19.40 -1.53 -11.57
CA SER A 172 18.98 -0.23 -12.10
C SER A 172 17.49 0.05 -11.91
N MET A 173 16.69 -0.99 -11.67
CA MET A 173 15.23 -0.91 -11.54
C MET A 173 14.59 -0.13 -12.72
N ASP A 174 15.02 -0.41 -13.95
CA ASP A 174 14.45 0.23 -15.15
C ASP A 174 13.11 -0.44 -15.52
N ILE A 175 12.06 -0.05 -14.78
CA ILE A 175 10.72 -0.63 -14.94
C ILE A 175 10.08 -0.33 -16.30
N GLU A 176 10.50 0.73 -16.98
CA GLU A 176 9.97 1.07 -18.31
C GLU A 176 10.48 0.10 -19.38
N SER A 177 11.68 -0.46 -19.20
CA SER A 177 12.23 -1.49 -20.07
C SER A 177 11.56 -2.87 -19.95
N MET A 178 10.80 -3.08 -18.86
CA MET A 178 10.17 -4.38 -18.57
C MET A 178 8.89 -4.59 -19.39
N PRO A 179 8.55 -5.84 -19.76
CA PRO A 179 7.36 -6.11 -20.56
C PRO A 179 6.04 -5.84 -19.82
N GLY A 180 6.06 -5.89 -18.48
CA GLY A 180 4.88 -5.65 -17.65
C GLY A 180 3.85 -6.78 -17.74
N LEU A 181 2.58 -6.43 -17.57
CA LEU A 181 1.49 -7.39 -17.44
C LEU A 181 1.07 -7.94 -18.83
N PRO A 182 1.00 -9.27 -19.01
CA PRO A 182 0.50 -9.85 -20.25
C PRO A 182 -0.95 -9.40 -20.53
N GLU A 183 -1.24 -9.06 -21.78
CA GLU A 183 -2.53 -8.46 -22.18
C GLU A 183 -3.75 -9.33 -21.79
N LYS A 184 -3.64 -10.65 -21.88
CA LYS A 184 -4.69 -11.59 -21.44
C LYS A 184 -4.93 -11.49 -19.94
N ASP A 185 -3.86 -11.40 -19.15
CA ASP A 185 -3.95 -11.29 -17.69
C ASP A 185 -4.49 -9.92 -17.30
N ALA A 186 -4.08 -8.84 -17.99
CA ALA A 186 -4.63 -7.50 -17.82
C ALA A 186 -6.16 -7.47 -17.98
N ARG A 187 -6.69 -8.10 -19.04
CA ARG A 187 -8.14 -8.22 -19.24
C ARG A 187 -8.82 -8.99 -18.10
N LYS A 188 -8.20 -10.08 -17.63
CA LYS A 188 -8.74 -10.89 -16.53
C LYS A 188 -8.75 -10.12 -15.21
N ILE A 189 -7.65 -9.47 -14.86
CA ILE A 189 -7.51 -8.64 -13.65
C ILE A 189 -8.53 -7.51 -13.69
N TYR A 190 -8.67 -6.81 -14.81
CA TYR A 190 -9.66 -5.73 -14.95
C TYR A 190 -11.10 -6.22 -14.74
N SER A 191 -11.44 -7.40 -15.30
CA SER A 191 -12.73 -8.03 -15.09
C SER A 191 -12.97 -8.33 -13.60
N LEU A 192 -11.97 -8.88 -12.90
CA LEU A 192 -12.05 -9.19 -11.48
C LEU A 192 -12.14 -7.94 -10.61
N ILE A 193 -11.36 -6.90 -10.88
CA ILE A 193 -11.45 -5.60 -10.21
C ILE A 193 -12.88 -5.04 -10.29
N LYS A 194 -13.54 -5.20 -11.45
CA LYS A 194 -14.91 -4.72 -11.63
C LYS A 194 -15.97 -5.59 -10.99
N SER A 195 -15.79 -6.91 -10.91
CA SER A 195 -16.82 -7.85 -10.46
C SER A 195 -16.70 -8.21 -8.98
N ASN A 196 -15.49 -8.17 -8.41
CA ASN A 196 -15.20 -8.57 -7.05
C ASN A 196 -15.54 -7.47 -6.04
N ARG A 197 -16.85 -7.30 -5.76
CA ARG A 197 -17.41 -6.18 -4.96
C ARG A 197 -17.95 -6.59 -3.59
N ASP A 198 -17.55 -7.75 -3.05
CA ASP A 198 -17.96 -8.13 -1.70
C ASP A 198 -17.51 -7.06 -0.68
N LYS A 199 -18.32 -6.81 0.36
CA LYS A 199 -17.98 -5.83 1.40
C LYS A 199 -16.79 -6.27 2.26
N SER A 200 -16.61 -7.57 2.45
CA SER A 200 -15.47 -8.15 3.16
C SER A 200 -14.23 -8.19 2.27
N GLY A 201 -13.13 -7.60 2.75
CA GLY A 201 -11.84 -7.68 2.07
C GLY A 201 -11.30 -9.11 1.99
N GLU A 202 -11.59 -9.92 3.01
CA GLU A 202 -11.21 -11.32 3.09
C GLU A 202 -11.87 -12.15 1.99
N LYS A 203 -13.18 -11.99 1.78
CA LYS A 203 -13.88 -12.67 0.66
C LYS A 203 -13.37 -12.21 -0.70
N ARG A 204 -13.08 -10.90 -0.85
CA ARG A 204 -12.47 -10.41 -2.09
C ARG A 204 -11.11 -11.06 -2.32
N HIS A 205 -10.30 -11.21 -1.28
CA HIS A 205 -9.01 -11.88 -1.35
C HIS A 205 -9.13 -13.37 -1.67
N GLU A 206 -10.07 -14.09 -1.06
CA GLU A 206 -10.37 -15.50 -1.37
C GLU A 206 -10.72 -15.70 -2.85
N ASN A 207 -11.53 -14.80 -3.43
CA ASN A 207 -11.84 -14.85 -4.86
C ASN A 207 -10.58 -14.74 -5.74
N TRP A 208 -9.58 -13.95 -5.35
CA TRP A 208 -8.30 -13.90 -6.08
C TRP A 208 -7.53 -15.21 -5.98
N ILE A 209 -7.47 -15.80 -4.78
CA ILE A 209 -6.83 -17.10 -4.55
C ILE A 209 -7.50 -18.21 -5.37
N ASP A 210 -8.83 -18.21 -5.44
CA ASP A 210 -9.59 -19.20 -6.22
C ASP A 210 -9.30 -19.09 -7.72
N GLU A 211 -9.16 -17.88 -8.25
CA GLU A 211 -8.80 -17.68 -9.66
C GLU A 211 -7.37 -18.11 -9.97
N ILE A 212 -6.44 -17.92 -9.03
CA ILE A 212 -5.07 -18.44 -9.13
C ILE A 212 -5.08 -19.97 -9.14
N LYS A 213 -5.83 -20.61 -8.23
CA LYS A 213 -5.97 -22.08 -8.15
C LYS A 213 -6.57 -22.69 -9.42
N LYS A 214 -7.53 -22.00 -10.06
CA LYS A 214 -8.12 -22.43 -11.33
C LYS A 214 -7.15 -22.31 -12.51
N GLY A 215 -6.08 -21.54 -12.37
CA GLY A 215 -5.14 -21.25 -13.46
C GLY A 215 -5.70 -20.22 -14.44
N SER A 216 -6.44 -19.23 -13.94
CA SER A 216 -7.06 -18.19 -14.76
C SER A 216 -6.06 -17.22 -15.41
N PHE A 217 -4.79 -17.26 -15.02
CA PHE A 217 -3.72 -16.37 -15.48
C PHE A 217 -2.66 -17.12 -16.31
N SER A 218 -1.81 -16.39 -17.03
CA SER A 218 -0.81 -16.94 -17.96
C SER A 218 0.21 -17.86 -17.30
N PHE A 219 0.46 -17.72 -15.99
CA PHE A 219 1.38 -18.57 -15.24
C PHE A 219 0.78 -19.94 -14.85
N GLY A 220 -0.47 -20.22 -15.20
CA GLY A 220 -1.13 -21.49 -14.91
C GLY A 220 -1.62 -21.62 -13.46
N GLN A 221 -1.82 -22.86 -13.02
CA GLN A 221 -2.36 -23.16 -11.69
C GLN A 221 -1.28 -23.05 -10.62
N ALA A 222 -1.62 -22.43 -9.50
CA ALA A 222 -0.78 -22.42 -8.30
C ALA A 222 -1.64 -22.64 -7.05
N ASP A 223 -1.14 -23.44 -6.12
CA ASP A 223 -1.75 -23.56 -4.79
C ASP A 223 -1.16 -22.49 -3.87
N MET A 224 -2.01 -21.62 -3.35
CA MET A 224 -1.63 -20.51 -2.50
C MET A 224 -2.58 -20.45 -1.31
N GLU A 225 -2.02 -20.19 -0.13
CA GLU A 225 -2.74 -20.00 1.10
C GLU A 225 -2.25 -18.72 1.80
N TYR A 226 -3.18 -17.98 2.38
CA TYR A 226 -2.89 -16.83 3.23
C TYR A 226 -3.57 -16.98 4.58
N ILE A 227 -2.79 -17.32 5.60
CA ILE A 227 -3.27 -17.42 6.98
C ILE A 227 -2.82 -16.18 7.75
N ALA A 228 -3.68 -15.17 7.79
CA ALA A 228 -3.37 -13.89 8.45
C ALA A 228 -3.04 -14.06 9.94
N LYS A 229 -3.82 -14.88 10.66
CA LYS A 229 -3.73 -15.03 12.12
C LYS A 229 -4.09 -16.44 12.57
N GLY A 230 -3.73 -16.79 13.81
CA GLY A 230 -4.07 -18.08 14.42
C GLY A 230 -3.22 -19.24 13.92
N ARG A 231 -3.74 -20.46 14.04
CA ARG A 231 -3.02 -21.70 13.71
C ARG A 231 -2.60 -21.68 12.23
N GLY A 232 -1.32 -21.95 11.97
CA GLY A 232 -0.75 -21.96 10.62
C GLY A 232 -0.19 -20.62 10.13
N SER A 233 -0.52 -19.50 10.78
CA SER A 233 0.09 -18.19 10.50
C SER A 233 1.59 -18.19 10.78
N TRP A 234 2.32 -17.23 10.20
CA TRP A 234 3.76 -17.08 10.48
C TRP A 234 4.05 -16.82 11.97
N LYS A 235 3.19 -16.07 12.66
CA LYS A 235 3.29 -15.85 14.10
C LYS A 235 3.15 -17.16 14.88
N TYR A 236 2.12 -17.95 14.58
CA TYR A 236 1.94 -19.25 15.22
C TYR A 236 3.10 -20.21 14.93
N LYS A 237 3.56 -20.29 13.67
CA LYS A 237 4.67 -21.16 13.27
C LYS A 237 5.99 -20.78 13.96
N SER A 238 6.20 -19.50 14.27
CA SER A 238 7.44 -19.01 14.87
C SER A 238 7.46 -19.08 16.41
N ILE A 239 6.36 -18.71 17.07
CA ILE A 239 6.30 -18.55 18.53
C ILE A 239 5.14 -19.31 19.20
N SER A 240 4.41 -20.14 18.45
CA SER A 240 3.26 -20.94 18.93
C SER A 240 2.13 -20.12 19.56
N GLN A 241 2.02 -18.84 19.18
CA GLN A 241 0.99 -17.94 19.67
C GLN A 241 -0.26 -18.00 18.77
N LEU A 242 -1.42 -18.28 19.38
CA LEU A 242 -2.72 -18.27 18.69
C LEU A 242 -3.39 -16.90 18.75
N ALA A 243 -3.09 -16.09 19.76
CA ALA A 243 -3.69 -14.78 19.93
C ALA A 243 -3.31 -13.84 18.77
N ALA A 244 -4.32 -13.17 18.24
CA ALA A 244 -4.21 -12.18 17.17
C ALA A 244 -3.26 -11.02 17.55
N SER A 245 -3.31 -10.59 18.80
CA SER A 245 -2.50 -9.53 19.38
C SER A 245 -1.88 -10.00 20.69
N ASP A 246 -0.68 -9.54 20.98
CA ASP A 246 -0.01 -9.77 22.25
C ASP A 246 -0.33 -8.63 23.21
N THR A 247 -0.51 -8.96 24.48
CA THR A 247 -0.74 -8.00 25.57
C THR A 247 0.55 -7.36 26.08
N GLY A 248 1.69 -7.91 25.68
CA GLY A 248 3.03 -7.52 26.15
C GLY A 248 3.43 -8.21 27.46
N ARG A 249 2.58 -9.08 28.01
CA ARG A 249 2.85 -9.87 29.22
C ARG A 249 3.24 -11.31 28.92
N GLU A 250 3.13 -11.71 27.66
CA GLU A 250 3.45 -13.07 27.21
C GLU A 250 4.95 -13.33 27.30
N VAL A 251 5.30 -14.52 27.78
CA VAL A 251 6.69 -15.00 27.82
C VAL A 251 6.87 -16.05 26.73
N PHE A 252 7.67 -15.73 25.72
CA PHE A 252 7.96 -16.63 24.62
C PHE A 252 9.29 -17.35 24.84
N ARG A 253 9.27 -18.69 24.77
CA ARG A 253 10.50 -19.48 24.82
C ARG A 253 11.26 -19.30 23.50
N PHE A 254 12.47 -18.75 23.57
CA PHE A 254 13.35 -18.66 22.42
C PHE A 254 13.69 -20.05 21.86
N ARG A 255 13.63 -20.18 20.54
CA ARG A 255 14.06 -21.36 19.77
C ARG A 255 14.99 -20.87 18.66
N LYS A 256 16.10 -21.56 18.40
CA LYS A 256 17.05 -21.15 17.33
C LYS A 256 16.37 -20.99 15.96
N ALA A 257 15.38 -21.83 15.64
CA ALA A 257 14.59 -21.75 14.41
C ALA A 257 13.80 -20.44 14.23
N PHE A 258 13.59 -19.66 15.30
CA PHE A 258 12.98 -18.33 15.22
C PHE A 258 13.79 -17.40 14.32
N MET A 259 15.13 -17.48 14.38
CA MET A 259 16.04 -16.60 13.65
C MET A 259 15.92 -16.69 12.13
N SER A 260 15.38 -17.81 11.64
CA SER A 260 15.14 -18.07 10.22
C SER A 260 13.65 -18.21 9.88
N SER A 261 12.76 -17.78 10.78
CA SER A 261 11.31 -17.87 10.56
C SER A 261 10.80 -16.71 9.70
N ASN A 262 9.75 -16.95 8.91
CA ASN A 262 9.09 -15.89 8.14
C ASN A 262 8.61 -14.72 9.01
N TRP A 263 8.18 -15.00 10.24
CA TRP A 263 7.76 -13.95 11.17
C TRP A 263 8.92 -13.01 11.49
N LYS A 264 10.09 -13.57 11.84
CA LYS A 264 11.30 -12.80 12.09
C LYS A 264 11.75 -12.04 10.85
N TYR A 265 11.86 -12.70 9.70
CA TYR A 265 12.28 -12.04 8.45
C TYR A 265 11.33 -10.93 8.00
N PHE A 266 10.03 -11.09 8.21
CA PHE A 266 9.08 -10.00 7.99
C PHE A 266 9.34 -8.80 8.90
N HIS A 267 9.67 -9.01 10.17
CA HIS A 267 10.02 -7.91 11.09
C HIS A 267 11.35 -7.24 10.73
N ASP A 268 12.37 -8.02 10.32
CA ASP A 268 13.63 -7.46 9.82
C ASP A 268 13.36 -6.58 8.59
N ALA A 269 12.58 -7.09 7.63
CA ALA A 269 12.22 -6.37 6.41
C ALA A 269 11.42 -5.08 6.69
N LEU A 270 10.51 -5.10 7.67
CA LEU A 270 9.79 -3.89 8.09
C LEU A 270 10.73 -2.81 8.62
N GLN A 271 11.70 -3.20 9.46
CA GLN A 271 12.67 -2.25 10.02
C GLN A 271 13.62 -1.72 8.96
N ALA A 272 14.12 -2.58 8.08
CA ALA A 272 14.95 -2.17 6.93
C ALA A 272 14.17 -1.21 6.03
N HIS A 273 12.91 -1.53 5.68
CA HIS A 273 12.08 -0.66 4.84
C HIS A 273 11.88 0.70 5.44
N ARG A 274 11.47 0.74 6.71
CA ARG A 274 11.27 2.00 7.40
C ARG A 274 12.56 2.81 7.51
N PHE A 275 13.68 2.16 7.79
CA PHE A 275 14.97 2.84 7.91
C PHE A 275 15.34 3.50 6.58
N ASP A 276 15.34 2.75 5.48
CA ASP A 276 15.72 3.29 4.17
C ASP A 276 14.80 4.43 3.74
N ILE A 277 13.49 4.31 3.95
CA ILE A 277 12.57 5.39 3.61
C ILE A 277 12.88 6.67 4.40
N LEU A 278 13.01 6.57 5.72
CA LEU A 278 13.14 7.73 6.60
C LEU A 278 14.53 8.37 6.57
N HIS A 279 15.57 7.58 6.34
CA HIS A 279 16.96 8.01 6.49
C HIS A 279 17.74 8.07 5.18
N ASP A 280 17.37 7.29 4.17
CA ASP A 280 18.13 7.22 2.92
C ASP A 280 17.36 7.80 1.72
N VAL A 281 16.05 7.57 1.63
CA VAL A 281 15.22 8.01 0.49
C VAL A 281 14.70 9.44 0.70
N LEU A 282 13.84 9.66 1.70
CA LEU A 282 13.17 10.96 1.90
C LEU A 282 14.13 12.14 2.11
N PRO A 283 15.28 11.99 2.79
CA PRO A 283 16.22 13.09 2.94
C PRO A 283 16.78 13.63 1.62
N LYS A 284 16.90 12.80 0.57
CA LYS A 284 17.32 13.27 -0.78
C LYS A 284 16.36 14.31 -1.37
N TYR A 285 15.10 14.26 -0.97
CA TYR A 285 14.04 15.19 -1.38
C TYR A 285 13.84 16.31 -0.37
N GLY A 286 14.71 16.44 0.64
CA GLY A 286 14.60 17.43 1.71
C GLY A 286 13.37 17.21 2.59
N ILE A 287 12.92 15.96 2.75
CA ILE A 287 11.81 15.58 3.61
C ILE A 287 12.38 14.87 4.84
N CYS A 288 12.09 15.40 6.04
CA CYS A 288 12.47 14.80 7.32
C CYS A 288 11.20 14.39 8.08
N ALA A 289 11.06 13.10 8.36
CA ALA A 289 9.93 12.51 9.09
C ALA A 289 10.38 11.60 10.25
N ALA A 290 11.61 11.81 10.74
CA ALA A 290 12.27 11.04 11.80
C ALA A 290 11.99 11.60 13.20
#